data_AF-G3AR10-F1
#
_entry.id   AF-G3AR10-F1
#
_cell.length_a   1.000
_cell.length_b   1.000
_cell.length_c   1.000
_cell.angle_alpha   90.00
_cell.angle_beta   90.00
_cell.angle_gamma   90.00
#
_symmetry.space_group_name_H-M   'P 1'
#
loop_
_entity.id
_entity.type
_entity.pdbx_description
1 polymer ?
#
loop_
_entity_poly.entity_id
_entity_poly.type
_entity_poly.pdbx_seq_one_letter_code
_entity_poly.pdbx_strand_id
1 'polypeptide(L)'
;MKLIDFDLFENFNKVFVSIVEHHDLSLVISWFNENKNFLKKGNSNLEFEINYCKFLSLIEKGDINEAIKFSHINLSPYGNKENYQENDNGNHLANLKRLMGMGGLLVFRSMESNEKASEPMTFSSNLMINSPQFHEYQKLLSDERWESLSRCFIENFTKLYGISKNYPIFIYLSAGLSSLKTKSCYYNNENTIFRDENLPIPNVHNHNATVLTDEKYRGPNYYYKLLNKINNCPVCSPELYKLSRNLPYAQLITSIFNNPFILPNGNIYPFDKLLNPSDKHLSEKNTLLRMGRVKDPLTKETFSIDGCTRVFPA
;
A
#
# COMPACT_ATOMS: atom_id res chain seq x y z
N MET A 1 -3.28 21.87 -25.61
CA MET A 1 -3.35 20.45 -25.18
C MET A 1 -3.70 20.44 -23.69
N LYS A 2 -5.00 20.54 -23.33
CA LYS A 2 -5.47 20.36 -21.95
C LYS A 2 -5.41 18.85 -21.66
N LEU A 3 -4.23 18.35 -21.26
CA LEU A 3 -4.01 16.92 -20.97
C LEU A 3 -4.55 16.49 -19.60
N ILE A 4 -5.05 17.43 -18.82
CA ILE A 4 -5.57 17.23 -17.47
C ILE A 4 -6.88 18.01 -17.42
N ASP A 5 -7.93 17.37 -16.90
CA ASP A 5 -9.19 18.03 -16.53
C ASP A 5 -8.93 18.97 -15.34
N PHE A 6 -8.11 20.00 -15.56
CA PHE A 6 -7.65 20.91 -14.51
C PHE A 6 -8.84 21.54 -13.79
N ASP A 7 -9.83 22.00 -14.55
CA ASP A 7 -11.03 22.64 -14.02
C ASP A 7 -11.81 21.68 -13.08
N LEU A 8 -11.80 20.38 -13.39
CA LEU A 8 -12.41 19.33 -12.56
C LEU A 8 -11.67 19.15 -11.24
N PHE A 9 -10.35 19.02 -11.29
CA PHE A 9 -9.52 18.87 -10.09
C PHE A 9 -9.45 20.15 -9.26
N GLU A 10 -9.56 21.31 -9.91
CA GLU A 10 -9.68 22.59 -9.22
C GLU A 10 -10.99 22.66 -8.43
N ASN A 11 -12.11 22.25 -9.04
CA ASN A 11 -13.40 22.16 -8.34
C ASN A 11 -13.34 21.14 -7.18
N PHE A 12 -12.77 19.96 -7.43
CA PHE A 12 -12.53 18.96 -6.38
C PHE A 12 -11.77 19.55 -5.20
N ASN A 13 -10.63 20.20 -5.46
CA ASN A 13 -9.79 20.79 -4.42
C ASN A 13 -10.52 21.88 -3.64
N LYS A 14 -11.29 22.75 -4.33
CA LYS A 14 -12.11 23.79 -3.68
C LYS A 14 -13.10 23.18 -2.69
N VAL A 15 -13.87 22.18 -3.11
CA VAL A 15 -14.84 21.50 -2.25
C VAL A 15 -14.14 20.74 -1.11
N PHE A 16 -13.07 20.01 -1.42
CA PHE A 16 -12.32 19.23 -0.44
C PHE A 16 -11.72 20.09 0.67
N VAL A 17 -11.03 21.18 0.30
CA VAL A 17 -10.43 22.13 1.26
C VAL A 17 -11.52 22.81 2.10
N SER A 18 -12.65 23.18 1.49
CA SER A 18 -13.80 23.72 2.22
C SER A 18 -14.29 22.79 3.32
N ILE A 19 -14.31 21.47 3.07
CA ILE A 19 -14.73 20.48 4.08
C ILE A 19 -13.67 20.32 5.17
N VAL A 20 -12.40 20.09 4.79
CA VAL A 20 -11.35 19.65 5.74
C VAL A 20 -10.74 20.80 6.52
N GLU A 21 -10.47 21.94 5.88
CA GLU A 21 -9.76 23.06 6.52
C GLU A 21 -10.74 24.11 7.07
N HIS A 22 -11.81 24.39 6.33
CA HIS A 22 -12.73 25.49 6.68
C HIS A 22 -13.99 25.01 7.39
N HIS A 23 -14.23 23.70 7.47
CA HIS A 23 -15.44 23.12 8.05
C HIS A 23 -16.74 23.73 7.46
N ASP A 24 -16.69 24.13 6.18
CA ASP A 24 -17.79 24.75 5.46
C ASP A 24 -18.46 23.75 4.51
N LEU A 25 -19.75 23.53 4.76
CA LEU A 25 -20.60 22.61 4.01
C LEU A 25 -21.19 23.23 2.74
N SER A 26 -21.06 24.54 2.52
CA SER A 26 -21.76 25.26 1.45
C SER A 26 -21.40 24.71 0.07
N LEU A 27 -20.10 24.52 -0.20
CA LEU A 27 -19.63 24.03 -1.49
C LEU A 27 -20.02 22.56 -1.74
N VAL A 28 -19.93 21.69 -0.72
CA VAL A 28 -20.32 20.28 -0.87
C VAL A 28 -21.84 20.13 -1.04
N ILE A 29 -22.63 21.00 -0.42
CA ILE A 29 -24.09 21.05 -0.62
C ILE A 29 -24.42 21.48 -2.05
N SER A 30 -23.75 22.51 -2.58
CA SER A 30 -23.94 22.92 -3.98
C SER A 30 -23.62 21.75 -4.93
N TRP A 31 -22.46 21.14 -4.73
CA TRP A 31 -22.03 20.00 -5.54
C TRP A 31 -22.98 18.81 -5.42
N PHE A 32 -23.49 18.51 -4.23
CA PHE A 32 -24.49 17.46 -4.02
C PHE A 32 -25.77 17.74 -4.82
N ASN A 33 -26.28 18.97 -4.78
CA ASN A 33 -27.52 19.34 -5.46
C ASN A 33 -27.38 19.26 -6.98
N GLU A 34 -26.24 19.68 -7.52
CA GLU A 34 -25.91 19.56 -8.94
C GLU A 34 -25.89 18.09 -9.42
N ASN A 35 -25.46 17.16 -8.55
CA ASN A 35 -25.23 15.75 -8.90
C ASN A 35 -26.26 14.77 -8.29
N LYS A 36 -27.35 15.29 -7.70
CA LYS A 36 -28.32 14.54 -6.89
C LYS A 36 -28.88 13.30 -7.56
N ASN A 37 -29.19 13.38 -8.85
CA ASN A 37 -29.79 12.27 -9.60
C ASN A 37 -28.83 11.09 -9.75
N PHE A 38 -27.54 11.35 -9.96
CA PHE A 38 -26.51 10.31 -10.03
C PHE A 38 -26.29 9.68 -8.65
N LEU A 39 -26.16 10.52 -7.63
CA LEU A 39 -25.90 10.08 -6.25
C LEU A 39 -27.03 9.20 -5.71
N LYS A 40 -28.29 9.54 -5.99
CA LYS A 40 -29.45 8.72 -5.61
C LYS A 40 -29.49 7.37 -6.32
N LYS A 41 -29.14 7.32 -7.61
CA LYS A 41 -29.06 6.05 -8.36
C LYS A 41 -27.93 5.16 -7.86
N GLY A 42 -26.84 5.75 -7.37
CA GLY A 42 -25.68 5.05 -6.84
C GLY A 42 -25.75 4.68 -5.36
N ASN A 43 -26.92 4.84 -4.71
CA ASN A 43 -27.10 4.63 -3.26
C ASN A 43 -26.03 5.33 -2.41
N SER A 44 -25.75 6.59 -2.75
CA SER A 44 -24.75 7.39 -2.06
C SER A 44 -25.22 7.78 -0.66
N ASN A 45 -24.38 7.56 0.36
CA ASN A 45 -24.63 8.03 1.72
C ASN A 45 -24.29 9.52 1.94
N LEU A 46 -23.89 10.25 0.89
CA LEU A 46 -23.34 11.60 1.04
C LEU A 46 -24.33 12.60 1.65
N GLU A 47 -25.60 12.53 1.29
CA GLU A 47 -26.64 13.40 1.86
C GLU A 47 -26.75 13.23 3.38
N PHE A 48 -26.67 11.99 3.85
CA PHE A 48 -26.65 11.68 5.28
C PHE A 48 -25.39 12.26 5.95
N GLU A 49 -24.19 12.06 5.38
CA GLU A 49 -22.95 12.58 5.97
C GLU A 49 -22.95 14.11 6.09
N ILE A 50 -23.45 14.82 5.08
CA ILE A 50 -23.58 16.29 5.10
C ILE A 50 -24.54 16.71 6.22
N ASN A 51 -25.73 16.11 6.27
CA ASN A 51 -26.73 16.43 7.28
C ASN A 51 -26.25 16.08 8.69
N TYR A 52 -25.50 14.99 8.83
CA TYR A 52 -24.96 14.58 10.11
C TYR A 52 -23.88 15.53 10.61
N CYS A 53 -22.94 15.96 9.74
CA CYS A 53 -21.96 16.99 10.10
C CYS A 53 -22.63 18.31 10.47
N LYS A 54 -23.70 18.69 9.75
CA LYS A 54 -24.49 19.88 10.08
C LYS A 54 -25.16 19.76 11.45
N PHE A 55 -25.75 18.61 11.76
CA PHE A 55 -26.33 18.32 13.06
C PHE A 55 -25.28 18.43 14.18
N LEU A 56 -24.12 17.79 14.02
CA LEU A 56 -23.04 17.86 15.01
C LEU A 56 -22.55 19.29 15.22
N SER A 57 -22.48 20.09 14.15
CA SER A 57 -22.13 21.51 14.24
C SER A 57 -23.15 22.33 15.04
N LEU A 58 -24.44 21.99 14.99
CA LEU A 58 -25.47 22.62 15.82
C LEU A 58 -25.33 22.22 17.30
N ILE A 59 -25.02 20.95 17.57
CA ILE A 59 -24.75 20.45 18.92
C ILE A 59 -23.55 21.15 19.54
N GLU A 60 -22.48 21.31 18.78
CA GLU A 60 -21.25 21.98 19.24
C GLU A 60 -21.50 23.44 19.60
N LYS A 61 -22.25 24.17 18.76
CA LYS A 61 -22.69 25.56 19.02
C LYS A 61 -23.62 25.72 20.22
N GLY A 62 -24.25 24.63 20.68
CA GLY A 62 -25.22 24.66 21.78
C GLY A 62 -26.65 24.96 21.34
N ASP A 63 -26.92 25.01 20.03
CA ASP A 63 -28.25 25.25 19.46
C ASP A 63 -29.11 23.97 19.47
N ILE A 64 -29.27 23.37 20.65
CA ILE A 64 -29.86 22.02 20.82
C ILE A 64 -31.28 21.92 20.26
N ASN A 65 -32.11 22.93 20.46
CA ASN A 65 -33.49 22.93 19.95
C ASN A 65 -33.54 22.89 18.43
N GLU A 66 -32.67 23.66 17.76
CA GLU A 66 -32.57 23.63 16.30
C GLU A 66 -31.94 22.32 15.81
N ALA A 67 -30.96 21.77 16.53
CA ALA A 67 -30.40 20.46 16.23
C ALA A 67 -31.46 19.35 16.27
N ILE A 68 -32.37 19.37 17.25
CA ILE A 68 -33.46 18.41 17.39
C ILE A 68 -34.47 18.56 16.24
N LYS A 69 -34.90 19.79 15.93
CA LYS A 69 -35.79 20.04 14.78
C LYS A 69 -35.13 19.58 13.47
N PHE A 70 -33.86 19.92 13.29
CA PHE A 70 -33.09 19.57 12.11
C PHE A 70 -32.96 18.05 11.95
N SER A 71 -32.65 17.31 13.03
CA SER A 71 -32.50 15.86 12.99
C SER A 71 -33.84 15.16 12.71
N HIS A 72 -34.94 15.66 13.27
CA HIS A 72 -36.27 15.15 12.98
C HIS A 72 -36.60 15.24 11.49
N ILE A 73 -36.26 16.35 10.83
CA ILE A 73 -36.57 16.56 9.41
C ILE A 73 -35.59 15.84 8.49
N ASN A 74 -34.28 15.95 8.75
CA ASN A 74 -33.24 15.58 7.79
C ASN A 74 -32.51 14.26 8.12
N LEU A 75 -32.65 13.71 9.32
CA LEU A 75 -31.93 12.51 9.77
C LEU A 75 -32.85 11.34 10.13
N SER A 76 -34.03 11.60 10.69
CA SER A 76 -34.99 10.54 11.07
C SER A 76 -35.39 9.59 9.93
N PRO A 77 -35.52 10.02 8.65
CA PRO A 77 -35.88 9.09 7.57
C PRO A 77 -34.85 7.98 7.36
N TYR A 78 -33.58 8.21 7.71
CA TYR A 78 -32.49 7.24 7.58
C TYR A 78 -32.57 6.11 8.61
N GLY A 79 -33.46 6.21 9.60
CA GLY A 79 -33.76 5.13 10.54
C GLY A 79 -34.75 4.10 10.00
N ASN A 80 -35.56 4.42 8.98
CA ASN A 80 -36.50 3.47 8.40
C ASN A 80 -35.82 2.64 7.30
N LYS A 81 -35.84 1.31 7.46
CA LYS A 81 -35.27 0.36 6.49
C LYS A 81 -35.96 0.43 5.12
N GLU A 82 -37.24 0.77 5.07
CA GLU A 82 -38.03 0.88 3.83
C GLU A 82 -37.53 1.98 2.89
N ASN A 83 -36.78 2.96 3.43
CA ASN A 83 -36.21 4.04 2.64
C ASN A 83 -34.91 3.66 1.92
N TYR A 84 -34.39 2.44 2.14
CA TYR A 84 -33.18 1.93 1.50
C TYR A 84 -33.51 0.88 0.45
N GLN A 85 -32.67 0.79 -0.58
CA GLN A 85 -32.74 -0.32 -1.53
C GLN A 85 -32.26 -1.62 -0.87
N GLU A 86 -32.71 -2.78 -1.35
CA GLU A 86 -32.37 -4.10 -0.77
C GLU A 86 -30.86 -4.35 -0.70
N ASN A 87 -30.10 -3.84 -1.67
CA ASN A 87 -28.65 -3.96 -1.73
C ASN A 87 -27.89 -2.94 -0.85
N ASP A 88 -28.60 -2.00 -0.19
CA ASP A 88 -28.01 -0.93 0.61
C ASP A 88 -28.22 -1.10 2.13
N ASN A 89 -28.21 -2.36 2.59
CA ASN A 89 -28.34 -2.66 4.01
C ASN A 89 -27.14 -2.17 4.84
N GLY A 90 -25.97 -1.98 4.20
CA GLY A 90 -24.77 -1.49 4.85
C GLY A 90 -24.91 -0.05 5.35
N ASN A 91 -25.37 0.87 4.49
CA ASN A 91 -25.61 2.26 4.88
C ASN A 91 -26.71 2.34 5.95
N HIS A 92 -27.80 1.58 5.80
CA HIS A 92 -28.87 1.55 6.79
C HIS A 92 -28.37 1.21 8.21
N LEU A 93 -27.61 0.11 8.35
CA LEU A 93 -27.09 -0.32 9.65
C LEU A 93 -26.12 0.71 10.25
N ALA A 94 -25.24 1.29 9.42
CA ALA A 94 -24.29 2.31 9.86
C ALA A 94 -25.00 3.60 10.33
N ASN A 95 -25.97 4.07 9.54
CA ASN A 95 -26.74 5.26 9.85
C ASN A 95 -27.61 5.06 11.10
N LEU A 96 -28.30 3.92 11.21
CA LEU A 96 -29.11 3.58 12.37
C LEU A 96 -28.28 3.59 13.66
N LYS A 97 -27.07 3.00 13.63
CA LYS A 97 -26.14 3.03 14.77
C LYS A 97 -25.79 4.46 15.19
N ARG A 98 -25.50 5.34 14.23
CA ARG A 98 -25.18 6.76 14.50
C ARG A 98 -26.38 7.54 15.03
N LEU A 99 -27.59 7.25 14.53
CA LEU A 99 -28.82 7.86 15.01
C LEU A 99 -29.12 7.47 16.46
N MET A 100 -28.97 6.19 16.80
CA MET A 100 -29.15 5.70 18.18
C MET A 100 -28.16 6.36 19.15
N GLY A 101 -26.96 6.72 18.68
CA GLY A 101 -25.94 7.40 19.47
C GLY A 101 -26.24 8.88 19.80
N MET A 102 -27.19 9.52 19.12
CA MET A 102 -27.47 10.96 19.28
C MET A 102 -27.96 11.32 20.70
N GLY A 103 -28.72 10.43 21.34
CA GLY A 103 -29.21 10.67 22.71
C GLY A 103 -28.06 10.76 23.72
N GLY A 104 -27.10 9.85 23.64
CA GLY A 104 -25.92 9.89 24.51
C GLY A 104 -25.01 11.09 24.23
N LEU A 105 -24.92 11.54 22.97
CA LEU A 105 -24.20 12.77 22.60
C LEU A 105 -24.82 14.02 23.25
N LEU A 106 -26.15 14.12 23.34
CA LEU A 106 -26.83 15.23 24.01
C LEU A 106 -26.54 15.24 25.51
N VAL A 107 -26.55 14.07 26.15
CA VAL A 107 -26.18 13.91 27.56
C VAL A 107 -24.72 14.31 27.78
N PHE A 108 -23.81 13.82 26.94
CA PHE A 108 -22.39 14.20 26.93
C PHE A 108 -22.22 15.73 26.93
N ARG A 109 -22.88 16.42 25.98
CA ARG A 109 -22.75 17.89 25.83
C ARG A 109 -23.29 18.66 27.03
N SER A 110 -24.37 18.17 27.64
CA SER A 110 -24.93 18.73 28.87
C SER A 110 -23.95 18.62 30.04
N MET A 111 -23.25 17.48 30.17
CA MET A 111 -22.26 17.26 31.23
C MET A 111 -21.01 18.12 31.06
N GLU A 112 -20.48 18.24 29.84
CA GLU A 112 -19.33 19.09 29.51
C GLU A 112 -19.59 20.57 29.83
N SER A 113 -20.84 21.02 29.62
CA SER A 113 -21.23 22.40 29.93
C SER A 113 -21.16 22.68 31.44
N ASN A 114 -21.39 21.67 32.27
CA ASN A 114 -21.30 21.77 33.73
C ASN A 114 -19.85 21.71 34.26
N GLU A 115 -18.89 21.11 33.54
CA GLU A 115 -17.47 21.12 33.96
C GLU A 115 -16.85 22.53 33.98
N LYS A 116 -17.36 23.44 33.17
CA LYS A 116 -16.94 24.85 33.17
C LYS A 116 -17.50 25.64 34.37
N ALA A 117 -18.48 25.10 35.08
CA ALA A 117 -18.94 25.64 36.35
C ALA A 117 -18.04 25.11 37.47
N SER A 118 -17.58 25.98 38.37
CA SER A 118 -16.62 25.69 39.44
C SER A 118 -17.18 24.81 40.58
N GLU A 119 -18.13 23.92 40.29
CA GLU A 119 -18.73 23.02 41.26
C GLU A 119 -18.09 21.62 41.20
N PRO A 120 -17.86 20.96 42.36
CA PRO A 120 -17.29 19.64 42.39
C PRO A 120 -18.24 18.63 41.73
N MET A 121 -17.75 17.97 40.67
CA MET A 121 -18.51 16.98 39.92
C MET A 121 -18.84 15.75 40.77
N THR A 122 -20.04 15.20 40.60
CA THR A 122 -20.45 14.00 41.35
C THR A 122 -19.63 12.77 40.97
N PHE A 123 -19.48 11.81 41.90
CA PHE A 123 -18.78 10.54 41.65
C PHE A 123 -19.36 9.78 40.44
N SER A 124 -20.67 9.78 40.27
CA SER A 124 -21.36 9.16 39.14
C SER A 124 -21.02 9.82 37.80
N SER A 125 -20.87 11.15 37.77
CA SER A 125 -20.45 11.89 36.58
C SER A 125 -19.02 11.52 36.16
N ASN A 126 -18.09 11.44 37.12
CA ASN A 126 -16.69 11.07 36.88
C ASN A 126 -16.52 9.64 36.31
N LEU A 127 -17.37 8.70 36.74
CA LEU A 127 -17.39 7.34 36.20
C LEU A 127 -17.87 7.29 34.75
N MET A 128 -18.86 8.12 34.38
CA MET A 128 -19.36 8.18 33.00
C MET A 128 -18.38 8.83 32.04
N ILE A 129 -17.65 9.86 32.47
CA ILE A 129 -16.66 10.56 31.65
C ILE A 129 -15.51 9.64 31.25
N ASN A 130 -15.13 8.72 32.13
CA ASN A 130 -14.09 7.72 31.87
C ASN A 130 -14.61 6.49 31.10
N SER A 131 -15.87 6.50 30.63
CA SER A 131 -16.42 5.40 29.85
C SER A 131 -15.93 5.45 28.39
N PRO A 132 -15.75 4.30 27.72
CA PRO A 132 -15.33 4.27 26.32
C PRO A 132 -16.33 4.95 25.38
N GLN A 133 -17.63 4.95 25.72
CA GLN A 133 -18.66 5.65 24.93
C GLN A 133 -18.48 7.17 24.98
N PHE A 134 -18.00 7.72 26.10
CA PHE A 134 -17.77 9.16 26.25
C PHE A 134 -16.62 9.63 25.35
N HIS A 135 -15.54 8.85 25.26
CA HIS A 135 -14.44 9.12 24.34
C HIS A 135 -14.88 9.07 22.87
N GLU A 136 -15.80 8.15 22.51
CA GLU A 136 -16.37 8.09 21.16
C GLU A 136 -17.17 9.36 20.81
N TYR A 137 -17.88 9.98 21.77
CA TYR A 137 -18.59 11.25 21.52
C TYR A 137 -17.64 12.43 21.35
N GLN A 138 -16.57 12.49 22.13
CA GLN A 138 -15.52 13.50 21.96
C GLN A 138 -14.87 13.37 20.57
N LYS A 139 -14.55 12.15 20.17
CA LYS A 139 -14.01 11.82 18.84
C LYS A 139 -15.00 12.19 17.73
N LEU A 140 -16.28 11.96 17.92
CA LEU A 140 -17.35 12.31 16.97
C LEU A 140 -17.48 13.83 16.74
N LEU A 141 -17.19 14.65 17.75
CA LEU A 141 -17.20 16.11 17.65
C LEU A 141 -15.88 16.68 17.12
N SER A 142 -14.81 15.88 17.09
CA SER A 142 -13.50 16.26 16.54
C SER A 142 -13.46 16.30 15.00
N ASP A 143 -12.29 16.64 14.45
CA ASP A 143 -12.08 16.80 13.01
C ASP A 143 -12.30 15.52 12.19
N GLU A 144 -12.33 14.35 12.83
CA GLU A 144 -12.58 13.07 12.18
C GLU A 144 -13.93 12.99 11.48
N ARG A 145 -14.93 13.75 11.94
CA ARG A 145 -16.23 13.86 11.24
C ARG A 145 -16.07 14.49 9.85
N TRP A 146 -15.19 15.48 9.71
CA TRP A 146 -14.92 16.15 8.45
C TRP A 146 -14.08 15.28 7.53
N GLU A 147 -13.15 14.50 8.08
CA GLU A 147 -12.43 13.47 7.33
C GLU A 147 -13.37 12.37 6.81
N SER A 148 -14.36 11.96 7.60
CA SER A 148 -15.36 10.98 7.18
C SER A 148 -16.22 11.54 6.03
N LEU A 149 -16.69 12.79 6.16
CA LEU A 149 -17.43 13.46 5.09
C LEU A 149 -16.57 13.64 3.83
N SER A 150 -15.31 14.06 3.97
CA SER A 150 -14.41 14.27 2.84
C SER A 150 -14.11 12.96 2.12
N ARG A 151 -13.93 11.85 2.86
CA ARG A 151 -13.78 10.51 2.28
C ARG A 151 -15.03 10.10 1.50
N CYS A 152 -16.22 10.29 2.06
CA CYS A 152 -17.47 10.03 1.35
C CYS A 152 -17.59 10.88 0.07
N PHE A 153 -17.24 12.17 0.14
CA PHE A 153 -17.19 13.06 -1.02
C PHE A 153 -16.21 12.55 -2.09
N ILE A 154 -14.97 12.21 -1.73
CA ILE A 154 -13.95 11.68 -2.65
C ILE A 154 -14.45 10.43 -3.38
N GLU A 155 -15.08 9.51 -2.65
CA GLU A 155 -15.59 8.28 -3.24
C GLU A 155 -16.71 8.53 -4.25
N ASN A 156 -17.59 9.48 -3.96
CA ASN A 156 -18.68 9.84 -4.87
C ASN A 156 -18.17 10.65 -6.07
N PHE A 157 -17.24 11.56 -5.84
CA PHE A 157 -16.59 12.34 -6.89
C PHE A 157 -15.84 11.43 -7.87
N THR A 158 -15.00 10.52 -7.36
CA THR A 158 -14.26 9.58 -8.20
C THR A 158 -15.17 8.65 -8.98
N LYS A 159 -16.27 8.16 -8.38
CA LYS A 159 -17.30 7.38 -9.09
C LYS A 159 -18.01 8.17 -10.18
N LEU A 160 -18.40 9.42 -9.91
CA LEU A 160 -19.12 10.28 -10.84
C LEU A 160 -18.31 10.56 -12.11
N TYR A 161 -17.03 10.91 -11.94
CA TYR A 161 -16.16 11.29 -13.05
C TYR A 161 -15.32 10.12 -13.61
N GLY A 162 -15.54 8.88 -13.13
CA GLY A 162 -14.81 7.70 -13.62
C GLY A 162 -13.31 7.72 -13.29
N ILE A 163 -12.90 8.43 -12.24
CA ILE A 163 -11.50 8.53 -11.82
C ILE A 163 -11.11 7.21 -11.14
N SER A 164 -10.08 6.56 -11.67
CA SER A 164 -9.54 5.32 -11.11
C SER A 164 -8.96 5.55 -9.71
N LYS A 165 -9.36 4.71 -8.73
CA LYS A 165 -8.71 4.64 -7.41
C LYS A 165 -7.28 4.10 -7.50
N ASN A 166 -6.96 3.34 -8.56
CA ASN A 166 -5.63 2.83 -8.80
C ASN A 166 -4.83 3.88 -9.57
N TYR A 167 -3.73 4.34 -8.99
CA TYR A 167 -2.85 5.26 -9.67
C TYR A 167 -2.12 4.54 -10.82
N PRO A 168 -2.21 5.02 -12.07
CA PRO A 168 -1.59 4.36 -13.23
C PRO A 168 -0.10 4.09 -13.03
N ILE A 169 0.61 4.99 -12.35
CA ILE A 169 2.03 4.83 -12.02
C ILE A 169 2.31 3.56 -11.21
N PHE A 170 1.46 3.17 -10.26
CA PHE A 170 1.65 1.94 -9.50
C PHE A 170 1.41 0.70 -10.38
N ILE A 171 0.46 0.77 -11.30
CA ILE A 171 0.19 -0.32 -12.25
C ILE A 171 1.39 -0.49 -13.18
N TYR A 172 1.90 0.58 -13.78
CA TYR A 172 3.05 0.51 -14.67
C TYR A 172 4.33 0.11 -13.93
N LEU A 173 4.56 0.65 -12.73
CA LEU A 173 5.71 0.29 -11.91
C LEU A 173 5.66 -1.18 -11.48
N SER A 174 4.50 -1.68 -11.04
CA SER A 174 4.36 -3.10 -10.66
C SER A 174 4.52 -4.03 -11.85
N ALA A 175 3.97 -3.68 -13.02
CA ALA A 175 4.17 -4.44 -14.26
C ALA A 175 5.66 -4.45 -14.67
N GLY A 176 6.32 -3.30 -14.67
CA GLY A 176 7.74 -3.18 -15.00
C GLY A 176 8.67 -3.87 -14.00
N LEU A 177 8.39 -3.79 -12.70
CA LEU A 177 9.17 -4.52 -11.70
C LEU A 177 8.98 -6.02 -11.84
N SER A 178 7.77 -6.50 -12.13
CA SER A 178 7.48 -7.92 -12.33
C SER A 178 8.19 -8.49 -13.56
N SER A 179 8.34 -7.72 -14.64
CA SER A 179 9.06 -8.17 -15.84
C SER A 179 10.58 -8.23 -15.66
N LEU A 180 11.12 -7.50 -14.69
CA LEU A 180 12.56 -7.47 -14.37
C LEU A 180 12.94 -8.37 -13.18
N LYS A 181 11.99 -8.70 -12.29
CA LYS A 181 12.25 -9.45 -11.06
C LYS A 181 12.54 -10.91 -11.38
N THR A 182 13.77 -11.35 -11.11
CA THR A 182 14.19 -12.75 -11.28
C THR A 182 14.37 -13.44 -9.93
N LYS A 183 14.47 -14.78 -9.93
CA LYS A 183 14.81 -15.55 -8.71
C LYS A 183 16.20 -15.23 -8.16
N SER A 184 17.05 -14.57 -8.97
CA SER A 184 18.36 -14.07 -8.55
C SER A 184 18.31 -12.66 -7.95
N CYS A 185 17.15 -12.01 -7.90
CA CYS A 185 17.01 -10.72 -7.24
C CYS A 185 17.06 -10.89 -5.71
N TYR A 186 17.81 -10.02 -5.04
CA TYR A 186 17.95 -9.98 -3.59
C TYR A 186 18.12 -8.53 -3.15
N TYR A 187 17.97 -8.27 -1.85
CA TYR A 187 18.18 -6.95 -1.26
C TYR A 187 19.67 -6.60 -1.23
N ASN A 188 20.10 -5.60 -2.00
CA ASN A 188 21.50 -5.24 -2.12
C ASN A 188 21.80 -3.83 -1.59
N ASN A 189 22.54 -3.76 -0.48
CA ASN A 189 22.98 -2.49 0.11
C ASN A 189 24.42 -2.10 -0.27
N GLU A 190 25.30 -3.08 -0.50
CA GLU A 190 26.75 -2.85 -0.55
C GLU A 190 27.29 -2.75 -1.98
N ASN A 191 26.81 -3.62 -2.89
CA ASN A 191 27.35 -3.78 -4.24
C ASN A 191 26.35 -3.32 -5.31
N THR A 192 25.77 -2.14 -5.15
CA THR A 192 24.73 -1.59 -6.04
C THR A 192 25.13 -0.24 -6.61
N ILE A 193 24.78 0.04 -7.86
CA ILE A 193 24.95 1.36 -8.48
C ILE A 193 24.04 2.43 -7.87
N PHE A 194 23.03 2.03 -7.09
CA PHE A 194 22.05 2.92 -6.46
C PHE A 194 22.44 3.33 -5.03
N ARG A 195 23.69 3.07 -4.62
CA ARG A 195 24.17 3.42 -3.28
C ARG A 195 24.47 4.91 -3.22
N ASP A 196 23.94 5.58 -2.21
CA ASP A 196 24.42 6.90 -1.80
C ASP A 196 25.68 6.73 -0.94
N GLU A 197 26.81 7.28 -1.39
CA GLU A 197 28.08 7.21 -0.65
C GLU A 197 28.01 7.90 0.71
N ASN A 198 27.04 8.80 0.91
CA ASN A 198 26.87 9.58 2.14
C ASN A 198 26.06 8.86 3.22
N LEU A 199 25.41 7.73 2.91
CA LEU A 199 24.63 6.97 3.88
C LEU A 199 25.52 5.95 4.60
N PRO A 200 25.54 5.94 5.96
CA PRO A 200 26.31 4.95 6.70
C PRO A 200 25.82 3.55 6.36
N ILE A 201 26.77 2.62 6.21
CA ILE A 201 26.47 1.20 6.03
C ILE A 201 25.58 0.80 7.21
N PRO A 202 24.31 0.41 6.99
CA PRO A 202 23.48 -0.07 8.08
C PRO A 202 24.23 -1.27 8.67
N ASN A 203 24.47 -1.26 9.98
CA ASN A 203 25.06 -2.39 10.68
C ASN A 203 24.07 -3.57 10.60
N VAL A 204 24.08 -4.31 9.49
CA VAL A 204 23.34 -5.57 9.34
C VAL A 204 24.19 -6.68 9.96
N HIS A 205 24.61 -6.48 11.21
CA HIS A 205 24.92 -7.59 12.09
C HIS A 205 23.62 -8.00 12.76
N ASN A 206 22.87 -8.84 12.06
CA ASN A 206 22.08 -9.96 12.57
C ASN A 206 20.88 -10.21 11.64
N HIS A 207 20.93 -11.32 10.92
CA HIS A 207 20.07 -12.48 11.17
C HIS A 207 20.55 -13.63 10.28
N ASN A 208 21.18 -14.63 10.91
CA ASN A 208 21.13 -16.04 10.49
C ASN A 208 21.30 -16.34 8.99
N ALA A 209 22.27 -15.73 8.31
CA ALA A 209 22.95 -16.49 7.28
C ALA A 209 23.81 -17.49 8.05
N THR A 210 23.26 -18.66 8.37
CA THR A 210 24.08 -19.86 8.39
C THR A 210 24.97 -19.71 7.17
N VAL A 211 26.29 -19.60 7.38
CA VAL A 211 27.23 -19.65 6.28
C VAL A 211 26.91 -20.98 5.62
N LEU A 212 26.12 -20.95 4.56
CA LEU A 212 25.86 -22.09 3.72
C LEU A 212 27.21 -22.30 3.05
N THR A 213 28.06 -23.04 3.76
CA THR A 213 29.40 -23.44 3.32
C THR A 213 29.30 -24.31 2.08
N ASP A 214 28.14 -24.95 1.91
CA ASP A 214 27.76 -25.67 0.71
C ASP A 214 27.62 -24.70 -0.47
N GLU A 215 28.53 -24.86 -1.43
CA GLU A 215 28.66 -23.98 -2.58
C GLU A 215 27.37 -23.88 -3.41
N LYS A 216 26.55 -24.94 -3.39
CA LYS A 216 25.29 -25.03 -4.15
C LYS A 216 24.21 -24.06 -3.70
N TYR A 217 24.34 -23.46 -2.51
CA TYR A 217 23.36 -22.51 -1.97
C TYR A 217 23.91 -21.08 -1.85
N ARG A 218 25.03 -20.77 -2.50
CA ARG A 218 25.60 -19.41 -2.52
C ARG A 218 24.69 -18.43 -3.24
N GLY A 219 24.39 -17.32 -2.57
CA GLY A 219 23.58 -16.24 -3.14
C GLY A 219 24.33 -15.40 -4.19
N PRO A 220 23.62 -14.65 -5.04
CA PRO A 220 24.22 -13.83 -6.09
C PRO A 220 25.28 -12.82 -5.59
N ASN A 221 25.12 -12.30 -4.38
CA ASN A 221 26.08 -11.42 -3.70
C ASN A 221 27.50 -12.01 -3.64
N TYR A 222 27.60 -13.30 -3.34
CA TYR A 222 28.89 -14.00 -3.27
C TYR A 222 29.62 -13.94 -4.60
N TYR A 223 28.91 -14.20 -5.70
CA TYR A 223 29.47 -14.22 -7.05
C TYR A 223 29.91 -12.83 -7.53
N TYR A 224 29.12 -11.78 -7.21
CA TYR A 224 29.53 -10.40 -7.52
C TYR A 224 30.83 -10.02 -6.81
N LYS A 225 31.00 -10.41 -5.55
CA LYS A 225 32.23 -10.18 -4.79
C LYS A 225 33.42 -10.96 -5.36
N LEU A 226 33.23 -12.24 -5.69
CA LEU A 226 34.28 -13.09 -6.29
C LEU A 226 34.74 -12.55 -7.65
N LEU A 227 33.81 -12.04 -8.46
CA LEU A 227 34.08 -11.47 -9.78
C LEU A 227 34.54 -10.01 -9.75
N ASN A 228 34.57 -9.38 -8.57
CA ASN A 228 34.81 -7.95 -8.39
C ASN A 228 33.90 -7.09 -9.31
N LYS A 229 32.61 -7.43 -9.37
CA LYS A 229 31.60 -6.75 -10.19
C LYS A 229 30.54 -6.09 -9.33
N ILE A 230 30.04 -4.95 -9.80
CA ILE A 230 28.90 -4.25 -9.22
C ILE A 230 27.61 -4.80 -9.82
N ASN A 231 26.57 -4.96 -8.99
CA ASN A 231 25.24 -5.37 -9.44
C ASN A 231 24.48 -4.16 -9.98
N ASN A 232 24.10 -4.24 -11.26
CA ASN A 232 23.38 -3.18 -11.97
C ASN A 232 21.86 -3.45 -12.03
N CYS A 233 21.36 -4.49 -11.36
CA CYS A 233 19.95 -4.84 -11.37
C CYS A 233 19.12 -3.78 -10.61
N PRO A 234 18.18 -3.08 -11.27
CA PRO A 234 17.37 -2.06 -10.61
C PRO A 234 16.47 -2.64 -9.52
N VAL A 235 15.94 -3.86 -9.72
CA VAL A 235 15.08 -4.55 -8.75
C VAL A 235 15.82 -4.87 -7.44
N CYS A 236 17.15 -5.02 -7.48
CA CYS A 236 17.95 -5.31 -6.29
C CYS A 236 18.26 -4.05 -5.45
N SER A 237 17.96 -2.85 -5.97
CA SER A 237 18.13 -1.61 -5.19
C SER A 237 17.29 -1.65 -3.90
N PRO A 238 17.75 -1.01 -2.81
CA PRO A 238 17.02 -1.00 -1.55
C PRO A 238 15.57 -0.51 -1.66
N GLU A 239 15.34 0.47 -2.53
CA GLU A 239 14.07 1.12 -2.76
C GLU A 239 13.12 0.21 -3.54
N LEU A 240 13.57 -0.31 -4.69
CA LEU A 240 12.73 -1.12 -5.58
C LEU A 240 12.58 -2.57 -5.09
N TYR A 241 13.54 -3.10 -4.33
CA TYR A 241 13.41 -4.43 -3.74
C TYR A 241 12.27 -4.50 -2.73
N LYS A 242 12.11 -3.44 -1.91
CA LYS A 242 11.00 -3.35 -0.95
C LYS A 242 9.65 -3.35 -1.67
N LEU A 243 9.53 -2.54 -2.74
CA LEU A 243 8.30 -2.44 -3.55
C LEU A 243 8.00 -3.74 -4.31
N SER A 244 9.04 -4.44 -4.79
CA SER A 244 8.88 -5.64 -5.62
C SER A 244 8.73 -6.94 -4.84
N ARG A 245 8.87 -6.94 -3.50
CA ARG A 245 8.88 -8.15 -2.67
C ARG A 245 7.70 -9.08 -2.94
N ASN A 246 6.50 -8.53 -3.03
CA ASN A 246 5.25 -9.28 -3.20
C ASN A 246 4.83 -9.46 -4.66
N LEU A 247 5.62 -8.95 -5.62
CA LEU A 247 5.34 -9.10 -7.05
C LEU A 247 5.77 -10.48 -7.57
N PRO A 248 5.12 -11.01 -8.62
CA PRO A 248 5.54 -12.25 -9.25
C PRO A 248 6.94 -12.12 -9.87
N TYR A 249 7.61 -13.25 -10.07
CA TYR A 249 8.85 -13.31 -10.83
C TYR A 249 8.54 -13.29 -12.33
N ALA A 250 9.45 -12.71 -13.10
CA ALA A 250 9.44 -12.74 -14.55
C ALA A 250 9.42 -14.19 -15.07
N GLN A 251 8.47 -14.50 -15.94
CA GLN A 251 8.44 -15.76 -16.69
C GLN A 251 9.38 -15.65 -17.88
N LEU A 252 10.61 -16.13 -17.73
CA LEU A 252 11.60 -16.17 -18.81
C LEU A 252 11.33 -17.42 -19.67
N ILE A 253 10.78 -17.22 -20.87
CA ILE A 253 10.48 -18.30 -21.82
C ILE A 253 11.76 -18.81 -22.51
N THR A 254 12.85 -18.03 -22.48
CA THR A 254 14.11 -18.37 -23.15
C THR A 254 15.15 -18.91 -22.16
N SER A 255 15.74 -20.06 -22.48
CA SER A 255 16.98 -20.49 -21.83
C SER A 255 18.06 -19.47 -22.16
N ILE A 256 18.65 -18.86 -21.12
CA ILE A 256 19.72 -17.86 -21.26
C ILE A 256 21.00 -18.50 -21.86
N PHE A 257 21.09 -19.83 -21.81
CA PHE A 257 22.24 -20.61 -22.24
C PHE A 257 21.83 -21.72 -23.22
N ASN A 258 22.59 -21.82 -24.31
CA ASN A 258 22.53 -22.99 -25.19
C ASN A 258 23.16 -24.18 -24.45
N ASN A 259 22.41 -25.29 -24.34
CA ASN A 259 22.85 -26.54 -23.73
C ASN A 259 23.50 -26.36 -22.32
N PRO A 260 22.75 -25.89 -21.31
CA PRO A 260 23.31 -25.63 -19.98
C PRO A 260 23.54 -26.93 -19.19
N PHE A 261 24.69 -27.01 -18.53
CA PHE A 261 25.04 -28.10 -17.62
C PHE A 261 25.33 -27.55 -16.23
N ILE A 262 24.89 -28.27 -15.21
CA ILE A 262 25.21 -28.01 -13.80
C ILE A 262 26.42 -28.85 -13.38
N LEU A 263 27.42 -28.19 -12.80
CA LEU A 263 28.56 -28.83 -12.16
C LEU A 263 28.18 -29.34 -10.76
N PRO A 264 28.92 -30.29 -10.15
CA PRO A 264 28.64 -30.80 -8.81
C PRO A 264 28.59 -29.74 -7.69
N ASN A 265 29.27 -28.61 -7.86
CA ASN A 265 29.22 -27.47 -6.94
C ASN A 265 28.00 -26.55 -7.14
N GLY A 266 27.13 -26.85 -8.11
CA GLY A 266 25.89 -26.13 -8.40
C GLY A 266 26.02 -25.02 -9.45
N ASN A 267 27.22 -24.72 -9.95
CA ASN A 267 27.41 -23.70 -10.97
C ASN A 267 26.91 -24.20 -12.35
N ILE A 268 26.26 -23.31 -13.10
CA ILE A 268 25.66 -23.63 -14.40
C ILE A 268 26.40 -22.87 -15.51
N TYR A 269 26.82 -23.59 -16.55
CA TYR A 269 27.48 -23.01 -17.71
C TYR A 269 26.97 -23.63 -19.02
N PRO A 270 27.06 -22.91 -20.15
CA PRO A 270 26.95 -23.54 -21.47
C PRO A 270 28.05 -24.58 -21.64
N PHE A 271 27.69 -25.79 -22.02
CA PHE A 271 28.65 -26.90 -22.14
C PHE A 271 29.80 -26.56 -23.11
N ASP A 272 29.48 -25.89 -24.21
CA ASP A 272 30.48 -25.48 -25.22
C ASP A 272 31.53 -24.53 -24.63
N LYS A 273 31.14 -23.66 -23.69
CA LYS A 273 32.05 -22.73 -23.02
C LYS A 273 32.91 -23.41 -21.95
N LEU A 274 32.41 -24.50 -21.33
CA LEU A 274 33.21 -25.33 -20.42
C LEU A 274 34.31 -26.08 -21.19
N LEU A 275 34.01 -26.53 -22.40
CA LEU A 275 34.98 -27.22 -23.27
C LEU A 275 35.98 -26.24 -23.91
N ASN A 276 35.54 -25.03 -24.22
CA ASN A 276 36.34 -23.99 -24.85
C ASN A 276 36.32 -22.67 -24.05
N PRO A 277 36.96 -22.62 -22.86
CA PRO A 277 37.12 -21.37 -22.13
C PRO A 277 38.03 -20.40 -22.90
N SER A 278 37.70 -19.12 -22.87
CA SER A 278 38.35 -18.06 -23.66
C SER A 278 39.76 -17.66 -23.16
N ASP A 279 40.30 -18.33 -22.14
CA ASP A 279 41.51 -17.92 -21.43
C ASP A 279 42.80 -18.67 -21.82
N LYS A 280 43.91 -17.96 -21.65
CA LYS A 280 45.29 -18.14 -22.15
C LYS A 280 46.05 -19.44 -21.76
N HIS A 281 45.40 -20.46 -21.20
CA HIS A 281 46.07 -21.69 -20.72
C HIS A 281 45.72 -22.92 -21.58
N LEU A 282 46.25 -22.96 -22.81
CA LEU A 282 45.98 -24.03 -23.78
C LEU A 282 46.60 -25.38 -23.41
N SER A 283 47.68 -25.40 -22.63
CA SER A 283 48.43 -26.63 -22.27
C SER A 283 47.72 -27.49 -21.22
N GLU A 284 47.15 -26.88 -20.18
CA GLU A 284 46.40 -27.57 -19.11
C GLU A 284 45.04 -28.09 -19.64
N LYS A 285 44.45 -27.39 -20.62
CA LYS A 285 43.19 -27.72 -21.30
C LYS A 285 43.18 -29.11 -21.94
N ASN A 286 44.18 -29.39 -22.78
CA ASN A 286 44.23 -30.64 -23.54
C ASN A 286 44.42 -31.86 -22.63
N THR A 287 45.10 -31.68 -21.49
CA THR A 287 45.31 -32.73 -20.50
C THR A 287 44.03 -33.04 -19.74
N LEU A 288 43.30 -32.02 -19.28
CA LEU A 288 42.05 -32.21 -18.54
C LEU A 288 40.93 -32.81 -19.40
N LEU A 289 40.79 -32.35 -20.65
CA LEU A 289 39.80 -32.90 -21.58
C LEU A 289 40.10 -34.36 -21.95
N ARG A 290 41.38 -34.72 -22.14
CA ARG A 290 41.80 -36.11 -22.36
C ARG A 290 41.52 -37.01 -21.15
N MET A 291 41.50 -36.45 -19.95
CA MET A 291 41.16 -37.13 -18.71
C MET A 291 39.64 -37.15 -18.42
N GLY A 292 38.80 -36.65 -19.35
CA GLY A 292 37.35 -36.58 -19.16
C GLY A 292 36.92 -35.61 -18.07
N ARG A 293 37.70 -34.54 -17.82
CA ARG A 293 37.46 -33.55 -16.77
C ARG A 293 37.28 -32.14 -17.31
N VAL A 294 36.49 -31.33 -16.60
CA VAL A 294 36.27 -29.90 -16.85
C VAL A 294 36.66 -29.08 -15.63
N LYS A 295 37.13 -27.86 -15.85
CA LYS A 295 37.54 -26.93 -14.79
C LYS A 295 36.51 -25.80 -14.67
N ASP A 296 36.04 -25.54 -13.46
CA ASP A 296 35.12 -24.44 -13.18
C ASP A 296 35.85 -23.10 -13.42
N PRO A 297 35.36 -22.22 -14.32
CA PRO A 297 35.96 -20.91 -14.55
C PRO A 297 35.99 -19.99 -13.32
N LEU A 298 35.03 -20.13 -12.40
CA LEU A 298 34.90 -19.30 -11.19
C LEU A 298 35.73 -19.85 -10.02
N THR A 299 35.50 -21.10 -9.60
CA THR A 299 36.14 -21.69 -8.40
C THR A 299 37.51 -22.32 -8.70
N LYS A 300 37.83 -22.56 -9.98
CA LYS A 300 39.03 -23.27 -10.46
C LYS A 300 39.11 -24.75 -10.08
N GLU A 301 38.05 -25.31 -9.52
CA GLU A 301 37.94 -26.74 -9.20
C GLU A 301 37.78 -27.59 -10.46
N THR A 302 38.16 -28.86 -10.39
CA THR A 302 38.07 -29.80 -11.52
C THR A 302 37.05 -30.91 -11.24
N PHE A 303 36.13 -31.13 -12.17
CA PHE A 303 35.07 -32.14 -12.06
C PHE A 303 35.11 -33.13 -13.24
N SER A 304 34.61 -34.34 -13.02
CA SER A 304 34.38 -35.30 -14.11
C SER A 304 33.21 -34.84 -14.99
N ILE A 305 33.33 -35.00 -16.30
CA ILE A 305 32.24 -34.70 -17.26
C ILE A 305 31.01 -35.55 -16.95
N ASP A 306 31.20 -36.81 -16.54
CA ASP A 306 30.10 -37.72 -16.19
C ASP A 306 29.29 -37.26 -14.97
N GLY A 307 29.89 -36.42 -14.12
CA GLY A 307 29.22 -35.82 -12.96
C GLY A 307 28.44 -34.55 -13.29
N CYS A 308 28.50 -34.08 -14.55
CA CYS A 308 27.80 -32.87 -14.99
C CYS A 308 26.41 -33.24 -15.52
N THR A 309 25.36 -32.60 -15.00
CA THR A 309 23.98 -32.91 -15.40
C THR A 309 23.45 -31.83 -16.34
N ARG A 310 22.76 -32.23 -17.41
CA ARG A 310 22.08 -31.26 -18.28
C ARG A 310 20.87 -30.67 -17.57
N VAL A 311 20.72 -29.35 -17.63
CA VAL A 311 19.58 -28.63 -17.06
C VAL A 311 18.63 -28.22 -18.19
N PHE A 312 17.33 -28.29 -17.93
CA PHE A 312 16.30 -27.77 -18.83
C PHE A 312 15.67 -26.52 -18.22
N PRO A 313 15.35 -25.49 -19.03
CA PRO A 313 14.60 -24.34 -18.53
C PRO A 313 13.25 -24.83 -17.97
N ALA A 314 12.88 -24.30 -16.80
CA ALA A 314 11.59 -24.52 -16.17
C ALA A 314 10.61 -23.41 -16.56
#